data_AF-A0A176Z0Z2-F1
#
_entry.id   AF-A0A176Z0Z2-F1
#
_cell.length_a   1.000
_cell.length_b   1.000
_cell.length_c   1.000
_cell.angle_alpha   90.00
_cell.angle_beta   90.00
_cell.angle_gamma   90.00
#
_symmetry.space_group_name_H-M   'P 1'
#
loop_
_entity.id
_entity.type
_entity.pdbx_description
1 polymer ?
#
loop_
_entity_poly.entity_id
_entity_poly.type
_entity_poly.pdbx_seq_one_letter_code
_entity_poly.pdbx_strand_id
1 'polypeptide(L)'
;MWQRLSFRTQLFLPLGVMFIIALIMGGALLHEFATGQLADENEPGRRSAVIVAAALNEALRASDNPRQTLDAFVHSLGAPSDIQFRSVESGQSPSPKDALRDTHSIPQWFADLLAIPDVSAASPVLIDGKHVGDILFQPDLSADLFEKWVGFLALTCFIVALTGMTAIIAYGFAGSALRPLENLGRGLTRMRRGDYAKPIPVGGPPEIRQSCEEANALARTLERLSRDNRQLLHRLVSLQDDERRDLARELHDELGPLLFGIRAGAIALLEAAPNDAGNPGNPTQQVLLSVEALQQANRRILDRLRPLYISDLGLRTSVQTLLQNFRKQAPNIELTATLDPVLDQIEGPPAQTVYRVIQEALTNVLRHARASSAHVQATVDGGALAIEISDDGCGFPAENVFGRGLTGMHERVRALSGSLSVLRADERTYVRCRLPVEPARDAPASG
;
A
#
# COMPACT_ATOMS: atom_id res chain seq x y z
N MET A 1 1.32 14.65 18.04
CA MET A 1 0.81 13.36 18.55
C MET A 1 -0.36 12.80 17.72
N TRP A 2 -1.33 13.62 17.30
CA TRP A 2 -2.55 13.15 16.64
C TRP A 2 -2.31 12.37 15.33
N GLN A 3 -1.37 12.81 14.48
CA GLN A 3 -1.04 12.16 13.20
C GLN A 3 -0.39 10.76 13.32
N ARG A 4 0.02 10.32 14.51
CA ARG A 4 0.62 8.98 14.73
C ARG A 4 -0.38 7.93 15.19
N LEU A 5 -1.61 8.34 15.53
CA LEU A 5 -2.66 7.43 15.99
C LEU A 5 -3.36 6.79 14.79
N SER A 6 -3.77 5.52 14.94
CA SER A 6 -4.61 4.85 13.95
C SER A 6 -5.88 5.67 13.71
N PHE A 7 -6.39 5.69 12.47
CA PHE A 7 -7.64 6.38 12.15
C PHE A 7 -8.81 5.92 13.04
N ARG A 8 -8.83 4.63 13.42
CA ARG A 8 -9.79 4.09 14.39
C ARG A 8 -9.70 4.80 15.74
N THR A 9 -8.50 4.96 16.28
CA THR A 9 -8.29 5.69 17.53
C THR A 9 -8.63 7.18 17.42
N GLN A 10 -8.38 7.82 16.27
CA GLN A 10 -8.80 9.21 16.05
C GLN A 10 -10.33 9.36 16.00
N LEU A 11 -11.05 8.35 15.52
CA LEU A 11 -12.51 8.35 15.45
C LEU A 11 -13.18 8.09 16.81
N PHE A 12 -12.65 7.15 17.60
CA PHE A 12 -13.25 6.78 18.89
C PHE A 12 -12.87 7.72 20.04
N LEU A 13 -11.70 8.37 19.99
CA LEU A 13 -11.27 9.29 21.03
C LEU A 13 -12.25 10.45 21.29
N PRO A 14 -12.70 11.23 20.28
CA PRO A 14 -13.65 12.33 20.51
C PRO A 14 -15.01 11.83 21.00
N LEU A 15 -15.43 10.64 20.56
CA LEU A 15 -16.69 10.02 21.00
C LEU A 15 -16.64 9.65 22.49
N GLY A 16 -15.52 9.06 22.93
CA GLY A 16 -15.29 8.75 24.34
C GLY A 16 -15.20 10.01 25.20
N VAL A 17 -14.55 11.07 24.71
CA VAL A 17 -14.48 12.36 25.39
C VAL A 17 -15.87 12.99 25.52
N MET A 18 -16.66 13.01 24.44
CA MET A 18 -18.05 13.50 24.45
C MET A 18 -18.91 12.74 25.47
N PHE A 19 -18.76 11.42 25.54
CA PHE A 19 -19.47 10.59 26.52
C PHE A 19 -19.11 10.96 27.96
N ILE A 20 -17.83 11.12 28.27
CA ILE A 20 -17.38 11.54 29.61
C ILE A 20 -17.91 12.94 29.95
N ILE A 21 -17.84 13.89 29.01
CA ILE A 21 -18.38 15.25 29.22
C ILE A 21 -19.89 15.19 29.46
N ALA A 22 -20.64 14.40 28.70
CA ALA A 22 -22.08 14.25 28.86
C ALA A 22 -22.44 13.64 30.22
N LEU A 23 -21.67 12.65 30.71
CA LEU A 23 -21.86 12.09 32.05
C LEU A 23 -21.58 13.12 33.15
N ILE A 24 -20.49 13.87 33.05
CA ILE A 24 -20.14 14.91 34.03
C ILE A 24 -21.21 16.00 34.05
N MET A 25 -21.63 16.47 32.88
CA MET A 25 -22.68 17.50 32.75
C MET A 25 -24.03 17.00 33.26
N GLY A 26 -24.40 15.75 32.94
CA GLY A 26 -25.63 15.12 33.44
C GLY A 26 -25.63 14.97 34.96
N GLY A 27 -24.50 14.60 35.56
CA GLY A 27 -24.34 14.56 37.02
C GLY A 27 -24.44 15.94 37.67
N ALA A 28 -23.82 16.97 37.07
CA ALA A 28 -23.89 18.34 37.56
C ALA A 28 -25.31 18.91 37.49
N LEU A 29 -26.01 18.72 36.37
CA LEU A 29 -27.41 19.14 36.21
C LEU A 29 -28.34 18.41 37.18
N LEU A 30 -28.13 17.11 37.38
CA LEU A 30 -28.90 16.34 38.36
C LEU A 30 -28.71 16.91 39.77
N HIS A 31 -27.48 17.22 40.16
CA HIS A 31 -27.18 17.79 41.46
C HIS A 31 -27.87 19.15 41.66
N GLU A 32 -27.76 20.06 40.70
CA GLU A 32 -28.37 21.40 40.79
C GLU A 32 -29.91 21.34 40.80
N PHE A 33 -30.49 20.53 39.91
CA PHE A 33 -31.95 20.45 39.79
C PHE A 33 -32.60 19.67 40.94
N ALA A 34 -32.00 18.56 41.37
CA ALA A 34 -32.57 17.74 42.44
C ALA A 34 -32.50 18.45 43.79
N THR A 35 -31.41 19.17 44.10
CA THR A 35 -31.29 19.91 45.36
C THR A 35 -32.30 21.07 45.45
N GLY A 36 -32.47 21.82 44.36
CA GLY A 36 -33.46 22.90 44.30
C GLY A 36 -34.90 22.38 44.40
N GLN A 37 -35.22 21.32 43.64
CA GLN A 37 -36.57 20.75 43.63
C GLN A 37 -36.94 20.13 44.99
N LEU A 38 -36.03 19.41 45.64
CA LEU A 38 -36.27 18.84 46.98
C LEU A 38 -36.52 19.92 48.04
N ALA A 39 -35.85 21.07 47.94
CA ALA A 39 -36.09 22.19 48.85
C ALA A 39 -37.45 22.85 48.61
N ASP A 40 -37.82 23.07 47.35
CA ASP A 40 -39.08 23.71 46.97
C ASP A 40 -40.30 22.83 47.29
N GLU A 41 -40.22 21.52 47.04
CA GLU A 41 -41.32 20.57 47.32
C GLU A 41 -41.62 20.43 48.82
N ASN A 42 -40.60 20.56 49.67
CA ASN A 42 -40.74 20.42 51.13
C ASN A 42 -40.99 21.75 51.86
N GLU A 43 -40.83 22.90 51.21
CA GLU A 43 -41.04 24.23 51.80
C GLU A 43 -42.46 24.46 52.36
N PRO A 44 -43.57 24.02 51.70
CA PRO A 44 -44.92 24.14 52.26
C PRO A 44 -45.10 23.32 53.54
N GLY A 45 -44.54 22.11 53.59
CA GLY A 45 -44.55 21.25 54.78
C GLY A 45 -43.78 21.89 55.93
N ARG A 46 -42.59 22.41 55.63
CA ARG A 46 -41.74 23.15 56.58
C ARG A 46 -42.45 24.38 57.15
N ARG A 47 -43.11 25.20 56.31
CA ARG A 47 -43.91 26.35 56.76
C ARG A 47 -45.09 25.94 57.61
N SER A 48 -45.79 24.87 57.22
CA SER A 48 -46.92 24.34 57.97
C SER A 48 -46.50 23.91 59.37
N ALA A 49 -45.36 23.23 59.51
CA ALA A 49 -44.81 22.85 60.81
C ALA A 49 -44.52 24.06 61.72
N VAL A 50 -43.93 25.14 61.17
CA VAL A 50 -43.68 26.38 61.91
C VAL A 50 -44.99 27.04 62.35
N ILE A 51 -45.99 27.09 61.46
CA ILE A 51 -47.32 27.68 61.77
C ILE A 51 -48.03 26.86 62.86
N VAL A 52 -48.02 25.53 62.75
CA VAL A 52 -48.59 24.62 63.73
C VAL A 52 -47.91 24.79 65.09
N ALA A 53 -46.57 24.93 65.12
CA ALA A 53 -45.84 25.17 66.35
C ALA A 53 -46.16 26.53 66.99
N ALA A 54 -46.30 27.59 66.19
CA ALA A 54 -46.71 28.90 66.67
C ALA A 54 -48.14 28.86 67.23
N ALA A 55 -49.07 28.21 66.54
CA ALA A 55 -50.46 28.05 66.98
C ALA A 55 -50.56 27.22 68.27
N LEU A 56 -49.77 26.15 68.39
CA LEU A 56 -49.68 25.35 69.62
C LEU A 56 -49.16 26.18 70.79
N ASN A 57 -48.07 26.94 70.59
CA ASN A 57 -47.52 27.80 71.64
C ASN A 57 -48.52 28.85 72.12
N GLU A 58 -49.32 29.42 71.22
CA GLU A 58 -50.38 30.37 71.59
C GLU A 58 -51.51 29.68 72.37
N ALA A 59 -51.95 28.50 71.91
CA ALA A 59 -52.95 27.70 72.61
C ALA A 59 -52.49 27.26 74.01
N LEU A 60 -51.21 26.92 74.17
CA LEU A 60 -50.62 26.56 75.47
C LEU A 60 -50.59 27.75 76.44
N ARG A 61 -50.34 28.97 75.95
CA ARG A 61 -50.35 30.19 76.77
C ARG A 61 -51.74 30.58 77.25
N ALA A 62 -52.77 30.31 76.43
CA ALA A 62 -54.15 30.65 76.73
C ALA A 62 -54.92 29.56 77.51
N SER A 63 -54.32 28.37 77.70
CA SER A 63 -54.96 27.23 78.35
C SER A 63 -54.78 27.25 79.87
N ASP A 64 -55.86 26.97 80.61
CA ASP A 64 -55.81 26.79 82.07
C ASP A 64 -54.99 25.55 82.50
N ASN A 65 -54.77 24.57 81.60
CA ASN A 65 -54.00 23.34 81.83
C ASN A 65 -53.10 23.01 80.62
N PRO A 66 -51.94 23.68 80.46
CA PRO A 66 -51.10 23.56 79.27
C PRO A 66 -50.58 22.15 79.00
N ARG A 67 -50.32 21.34 80.04
CA ARG A 67 -49.83 19.96 79.88
C ARG A 67 -50.87 19.04 79.24
N GLN A 68 -52.13 19.15 79.65
CA GLN A 68 -53.20 18.31 79.10
C GLN A 68 -53.50 18.67 77.64
N THR A 69 -53.40 19.96 77.30
CA THR A 69 -53.54 20.46 75.91
C THR A 69 -52.40 19.97 75.02
N LEU A 70 -51.16 19.93 75.53
CA LEU A 70 -50.03 19.36 74.83
C LEU A 70 -50.22 17.87 74.56
N ASP A 71 -50.62 17.09 75.58
CA ASP A 71 -50.83 15.64 75.44
C ASP A 71 -51.94 15.31 74.43
N ALA A 72 -53.04 16.09 74.45
CA ALA A 72 -54.12 15.94 73.47
C ALA A 72 -53.67 16.26 72.03
N PHE A 73 -52.83 17.28 71.87
CA PHE A 73 -52.26 17.64 70.57
C PHE A 73 -51.31 16.55 70.04
N VAL A 74 -50.41 16.05 70.88
CA VAL A 74 -49.50 14.94 70.53
C VAL A 74 -50.28 13.68 70.15
N HIS A 75 -51.37 13.38 70.86
CA HIS A 75 -52.24 12.26 70.52
C HIS A 75 -52.99 12.47 69.19
N SER A 76 -53.32 13.73 68.84
CA SER A 76 -54.01 14.08 67.59
C SER A 76 -53.12 14.04 66.35
N LEU A 77 -51.80 14.24 66.51
CA LEU A 77 -50.83 14.18 65.42
C LEU A 77 -50.75 12.78 64.80
N GLY A 78 -51.01 11.72 65.58
CA GLY A 78 -50.99 10.34 65.11
C GLY A 78 -49.63 9.92 64.53
N ALA A 79 -49.53 8.70 64.01
CA ALA A 79 -48.36 8.24 63.25
C ALA A 79 -48.79 7.65 61.90
N PRO A 80 -48.05 7.88 60.79
CA PRO A 80 -46.90 8.78 60.61
C PRO A 80 -47.28 10.07 59.86
N SER A 81 -47.15 11.22 60.51
CA SER A 81 -47.16 12.56 59.88
C SER A 81 -45.73 13.12 59.79
N ASP A 82 -45.45 13.91 58.75
CA ASP A 82 -44.14 14.60 58.57
C ASP A 82 -43.80 15.58 59.71
N ILE A 83 -44.77 15.88 60.56
CA ILE A 83 -44.66 16.72 61.76
C ILE A 83 -44.71 15.81 62.99
N GLN A 84 -43.68 15.85 63.82
CA GLN A 84 -43.55 15.08 65.05
C GLN A 84 -43.28 16.00 66.25
N PHE A 85 -43.84 15.69 67.41
CA PHE A 85 -43.48 16.36 68.66
C PHE A 85 -42.45 15.52 69.42
N ARG A 86 -41.37 16.14 69.88
CA ARG A 86 -40.35 15.50 70.71
C ARG A 86 -40.16 16.24 72.03
N SER A 87 -40.20 15.50 73.13
CA SER A 87 -39.91 16.04 74.47
C SER A 87 -38.41 16.25 74.68
N VAL A 88 -38.04 17.24 75.49
CA VAL A 88 -36.64 17.56 75.87
C VAL A 88 -35.92 16.36 76.52
N GLU A 89 -36.65 15.40 77.09
CA GLU A 89 -36.09 14.20 77.73
C GLU A 89 -35.60 13.13 76.72
N SER A 90 -35.91 13.28 75.42
CA SER A 90 -35.76 12.21 74.42
C SER A 90 -34.39 12.14 73.71
N GLY A 91 -33.44 13.03 74.02
CA GLY A 91 -32.11 13.04 73.37
C GLY A 91 -32.08 13.58 71.92
N GLN A 92 -30.88 13.63 71.33
CA GLN A 92 -30.58 14.29 70.04
C GLN A 92 -31.11 13.47 68.84
N SER A 93 -31.60 14.17 67.80
CA SER A 93 -32.19 13.54 66.60
C SER A 93 -31.20 12.65 65.84
N PRO A 94 -31.60 11.48 65.31
CA PRO A 94 -30.88 10.90 64.18
C PRO A 94 -30.88 11.92 63.04
N SER A 95 -29.72 12.10 62.39
CA SER A 95 -29.64 12.99 61.23
C SER A 95 -30.59 12.48 60.14
N PRO A 96 -31.14 13.35 59.27
CA PRO A 96 -31.85 12.89 58.07
C PRO A 96 -31.06 11.82 57.29
N LYS A 97 -29.72 11.93 57.31
CA LYS A 97 -28.77 10.95 56.75
C LYS A 97 -28.80 9.57 57.42
N ASP A 98 -29.11 9.49 58.70
CA ASP A 98 -29.17 8.22 59.44
C ASP A 98 -30.48 7.48 59.17
N ALA A 99 -31.60 8.20 58.99
CA ALA A 99 -32.87 7.60 58.59
C ALA A 99 -32.82 7.01 57.15
N LEU A 100 -31.98 7.59 56.28
CA LEU A 100 -31.76 7.13 54.90
C LEU A 100 -30.81 5.92 54.80
N ARG A 101 -30.05 5.57 55.86
CA ARG A 101 -29.13 4.42 55.85
C ARG A 101 -29.85 3.07 55.86
N ASP A 102 -31.09 3.03 56.32
CA ASP A 102 -31.88 1.80 56.47
C ASP A 102 -32.72 1.45 55.22
N THR A 103 -32.71 2.30 54.19
CA THR A 103 -33.49 2.11 52.96
C THR A 103 -32.67 1.39 51.88
N HIS A 104 -32.92 0.09 51.68
CA HIS A 104 -32.15 -0.77 50.74
C HIS A 104 -32.31 -0.44 49.24
N SER A 105 -33.16 0.49 48.86
CA SER A 105 -33.56 0.73 47.46
C SER A 105 -32.65 1.69 46.68
N ILE A 106 -31.80 2.49 47.35
CA ILE A 106 -30.98 3.54 46.70
C ILE A 106 -29.50 3.39 47.11
N PRO A 107 -28.54 3.43 46.18
CA PRO A 107 -27.11 3.37 46.52
C PRO A 107 -26.65 4.58 47.35
N GLN A 108 -25.88 4.33 48.41
CA GLN A 108 -25.41 5.38 49.33
C GLN A 108 -24.58 6.47 48.63
N TRP A 109 -23.73 6.09 47.66
CA TRP A 109 -22.92 7.05 46.91
C TRP A 109 -23.78 8.06 46.12
N PHE A 110 -24.99 7.68 45.70
CA PHE A 110 -25.90 8.55 44.96
C PHE A 110 -26.60 9.55 45.88
N ALA A 111 -27.00 9.09 47.07
CA ALA A 111 -27.52 9.97 48.12
C ALA A 111 -26.48 11.00 48.57
N ASP A 112 -25.21 10.57 48.70
CA ASP A 112 -24.10 11.47 49.01
C ASP A 112 -23.83 12.49 47.88
N LEU A 113 -23.95 12.07 46.62
CA LEU A 113 -23.78 12.93 45.45
C LEU A 113 -24.85 14.03 45.36
N LEU A 114 -26.10 13.74 45.76
CA LEU A 114 -27.18 14.73 45.75
C LEU A 114 -27.03 15.78 46.86
N ALA A 115 -26.12 15.61 47.84
CA ALA A 115 -25.91 16.54 48.96
C ALA A 115 -27.24 17.04 49.57
N ILE A 116 -28.08 16.09 49.98
CA ILE A 116 -29.45 16.32 50.46
C ILE A 116 -29.51 17.54 51.39
N PRO A 117 -30.26 18.61 51.03
CA PRO A 117 -30.37 19.79 51.87
C PRO A 117 -31.05 19.45 53.19
N ASP A 118 -30.66 20.13 54.28
CA ASP A 118 -31.37 19.99 55.54
C ASP A 118 -32.71 20.74 55.43
N VAL A 119 -33.74 20.01 55.01
CA VAL A 119 -35.11 20.49 54.88
C VAL A 119 -35.90 20.38 56.20
N SER A 120 -35.25 19.90 57.26
CA SER A 120 -35.87 19.74 58.56
C SER A 120 -36.11 21.10 59.21
N ALA A 121 -37.20 21.24 59.97
CA ALA A 121 -37.43 22.42 60.80
C ALA A 121 -37.73 22.00 62.24
N ALA A 122 -37.03 22.61 63.19
CA ALA A 122 -37.29 22.46 64.62
C ALA A 122 -37.87 23.77 65.15
N SER A 123 -39.05 23.72 65.77
CA SER A 123 -39.66 24.88 66.43
C SER A 123 -39.89 24.57 67.91
N PRO A 124 -39.36 25.40 68.84
CA PRO A 124 -39.46 25.13 70.26
C PRO A 124 -40.88 25.33 70.79
N VAL A 125 -41.31 24.40 71.65
CA VAL A 125 -42.57 24.45 72.38
C VAL A 125 -42.30 24.87 73.82
N LEU A 126 -42.93 25.97 74.22
CA LEU A 126 -42.70 26.63 75.51
C LEU A 126 -43.98 26.56 76.37
N ILE A 127 -43.85 26.11 77.62
CA ILE A 127 -44.90 26.22 78.64
C ILE A 127 -44.37 27.16 79.73
N ASP A 128 -45.08 28.25 80.01
CA ASP A 128 -44.68 29.28 81.00
C ASP A 128 -43.23 29.78 80.83
N GLY A 129 -42.77 29.89 79.58
CA GLY A 129 -41.42 30.32 79.25
C GLY A 129 -40.33 29.26 79.44
N LYS A 130 -40.68 28.03 79.85
CA LYS A 130 -39.77 26.88 79.91
C LYS A 130 -39.93 26.01 78.67
N HIS A 131 -38.81 25.62 78.08
CA HIS A 131 -38.76 24.72 76.93
C HIS A 131 -39.12 23.29 77.37
N VAL A 132 -40.15 22.72 76.74
CA VAL A 132 -40.68 21.39 77.09
C VAL A 132 -40.46 20.39 75.96
N GLY A 133 -40.35 20.84 74.72
CA GLY A 133 -40.08 20.00 73.56
C GLY A 133 -39.94 20.80 72.27
N ASP A 134 -39.68 20.11 71.17
CA ASP A 134 -39.61 20.69 69.82
C ASP A 134 -40.62 20.01 68.91
N ILE A 135 -41.29 20.80 68.07
CA ILE A 135 -41.98 20.28 66.89
C ILE A 135 -40.95 20.17 65.78
N LEU A 136 -40.75 18.95 65.30
CA LEU A 136 -39.82 18.58 64.25
C LEU A 136 -40.60 18.28 62.98
N PHE A 137 -40.24 18.96 61.89
CA PHE A 137 -40.59 18.56 60.54
C PHE A 137 -39.48 17.69 59.98
N GLN A 138 -39.79 16.44 59.63
CA GLN A 138 -38.85 15.50 59.04
C GLN A 138 -39.55 14.76 57.89
N PRO A 139 -39.43 15.25 56.64
CA PRO A 139 -40.10 14.65 55.49
C PRO A 139 -39.46 13.29 55.14
N ASP A 140 -40.28 12.34 54.68
CA ASP A 140 -39.80 11.08 54.11
C ASP A 140 -39.32 11.30 52.66
N LEU A 141 -38.02 11.50 52.50
CA LEU A 141 -37.38 11.74 51.20
C LEU A 141 -37.14 10.46 50.38
N SER A 142 -37.54 9.28 50.89
CA SER A 142 -37.20 8.00 50.24
C SER A 142 -37.85 7.84 48.86
N ALA A 143 -39.10 8.25 48.71
CA ALA A 143 -39.84 8.19 47.45
C ALA A 143 -39.26 9.16 46.41
N ASP A 144 -39.00 10.41 46.81
CA ASP A 144 -38.45 11.45 45.93
C ASP A 144 -37.06 11.07 45.41
N LEU A 145 -36.19 10.57 46.30
CA LEU A 145 -34.85 10.13 45.92
C LEU A 145 -34.89 8.90 45.01
N PHE A 146 -35.84 7.98 45.22
CA PHE A 146 -36.02 6.82 44.35
C PHE A 146 -36.45 7.25 42.94
N GLU A 147 -37.36 8.22 42.83
CA GLU A 147 -37.74 8.80 41.54
C GLU A 147 -36.53 9.41 40.81
N LYS A 148 -35.70 10.21 41.51
CA LYS A 148 -34.48 10.79 40.92
C LYS A 148 -33.47 9.73 40.52
N TRP A 149 -33.32 8.66 41.31
CA TRP A 149 -32.43 7.53 40.98
C TRP A 149 -32.85 6.81 39.69
N VAL A 150 -34.15 6.51 39.55
CA VAL A 150 -34.69 5.90 38.32
C VAL A 150 -34.50 6.83 37.12
N GLY A 151 -34.74 8.13 37.28
CA GLY A 151 -34.49 9.13 36.25
C GLY A 151 -33.02 9.20 35.82
N PHE A 152 -32.09 9.19 36.77
CA PHE A 152 -30.65 9.17 36.50
C PHE A 152 -30.22 7.92 35.73
N LEU A 153 -30.70 6.74 36.14
CA LEU A 153 -30.39 5.49 35.44
C LEU A 153 -30.94 5.51 34.00
N ALA A 154 -32.18 5.99 33.82
CA ALA A 154 -32.78 6.12 32.49
C ALA A 154 -31.97 7.05 31.57
N LEU A 155 -31.58 8.23 32.07
CA LEU A 155 -30.75 9.18 31.31
C LEU A 155 -29.38 8.60 30.98
N THR A 156 -28.74 7.92 31.94
CA THR A 156 -27.44 7.28 31.74
C THR A 156 -27.51 6.18 30.69
N CYS A 157 -28.50 5.29 30.78
CA CYS A 157 -28.75 4.26 29.78
C CYS A 157 -29.00 4.86 28.39
N PHE A 158 -29.75 5.96 28.30
CA PHE A 158 -30.00 6.68 27.05
C PHE A 158 -28.71 7.22 26.44
N ILE A 159 -27.85 7.88 27.23
CA ILE A 159 -26.55 8.40 26.77
C ILE A 159 -25.63 7.27 26.30
N VAL A 160 -25.58 6.16 27.04
CA VAL A 160 -24.81 4.96 26.66
C VAL A 160 -25.32 4.38 25.35
N ALA A 161 -26.63 4.24 25.19
CA ALA A 161 -27.25 3.72 23.97
C ALA A 161 -26.96 4.63 22.76
N LEU A 162 -27.10 5.95 22.92
CA LEU A 162 -26.81 6.93 21.87
C LEU A 162 -25.33 6.92 21.48
N THR A 163 -24.43 6.85 22.46
CA THR A 163 -22.98 6.74 22.23
C THR A 163 -22.61 5.44 21.54
N GLY A 164 -23.21 4.31 21.97
CA GLY A 164 -23.01 3.01 21.32
C GLY A 164 -23.50 3.02 19.87
N MET A 165 -24.69 3.59 19.62
CA MET A 165 -25.25 3.71 18.27
C MET A 165 -24.35 4.56 17.36
N THR A 166 -23.92 5.74 17.83
CA THR A 166 -23.00 6.61 17.08
C THR A 166 -21.64 5.94 16.84
N ALA A 167 -21.11 5.18 17.80
CA ALA A 167 -19.89 4.39 17.65
C ALA A 167 -20.02 3.32 16.56
N ILE A 168 -21.14 2.59 16.53
CA ILE A 168 -21.41 1.54 15.53
C ILE A 168 -21.52 2.16 14.14
N ILE A 169 -22.26 3.26 13.99
CA ILE A 169 -22.40 4.01 12.74
C ILE A 169 -21.02 4.50 12.27
N ALA A 170 -20.24 5.12 13.16
CA ALA A 170 -18.91 5.61 12.86
C ALA A 170 -17.97 4.48 12.41
N TYR A 171 -18.01 3.32 13.07
CA TYR A 171 -17.21 2.14 12.70
C TYR A 171 -17.58 1.60 11.32
N GLY A 172 -18.88 1.45 11.04
CA GLY A 172 -19.38 1.00 9.74
C GLY A 172 -18.99 1.96 8.61
N PHE A 173 -19.18 3.26 8.85
CA PHE A 173 -18.84 4.31 7.90
C PHE A 173 -17.33 4.35 7.61
N ALA A 174 -16.49 4.31 8.65
CA ALA A 174 -15.03 4.26 8.50
C ALA A 174 -14.58 3.05 7.67
N GLY A 175 -15.16 1.87 7.92
CA GLY A 175 -14.87 0.67 7.12
C GLY A 175 -15.22 0.83 5.64
N SER A 176 -16.37 1.45 5.35
CA SER A 176 -16.83 1.68 3.98
C SER A 176 -16.02 2.75 3.23
N ALA A 177 -15.51 3.77 3.93
CA ALA A 177 -14.75 4.87 3.34
C ALA A 177 -13.25 4.56 3.18
N LEU A 178 -12.63 3.87 4.15
CA LEU A 178 -11.17 3.65 4.14
C LEU A 178 -10.74 2.47 3.28
N ARG A 179 -11.49 1.37 3.26
CA ARG A 179 -11.11 0.17 2.48
C ARG A 179 -10.92 0.48 0.99
N PRO A 180 -11.81 1.24 0.33
CA PRO A 180 -11.61 1.64 -1.07
C PRO A 180 -10.35 2.49 -1.28
N LEU A 181 -10.02 3.38 -0.34
CA LEU A 181 -8.82 4.22 -0.41
C LEU A 181 -7.54 3.39 -0.32
N GLU A 182 -7.50 2.37 0.56
CA GLU A 182 -6.38 1.42 0.61
C GLU A 182 -6.24 0.60 -0.67
N ASN A 183 -7.36 0.21 -1.27
CA ASN A 183 -7.37 -0.50 -2.55
C ASN A 183 -6.85 0.38 -3.68
N LEU A 184 -7.25 1.66 -3.71
CA LEU A 184 -6.75 2.66 -4.66
C LEU A 184 -5.23 2.86 -4.49
N GLY A 185 -4.75 3.05 -3.26
CA GLY A 185 -3.31 3.22 -2.99
C GLY A 185 -2.48 1.99 -3.38
N ARG A 186 -2.96 0.78 -3.06
CA ARG A 186 -2.33 -0.48 -3.52
C ARG A 186 -2.37 -0.59 -5.04
N GLY A 187 -3.49 -0.21 -5.67
CA GLY A 187 -3.68 -0.15 -7.11
C GLY A 187 -2.66 0.74 -7.81
N LEU A 188 -2.54 2.00 -7.39
CA LEU A 188 -1.58 2.96 -7.92
C LEU A 188 -0.13 2.51 -7.72
N THR A 189 0.17 1.87 -6.58
CA THR A 189 1.51 1.31 -6.33
C THR A 189 1.86 0.19 -7.31
N ARG A 190 0.89 -0.66 -7.68
CA ARG A 190 1.05 -1.68 -8.73
C ARG A 190 1.25 -1.05 -10.10
N MET A 191 0.44 -0.04 -10.45
CA MET A 191 0.58 0.71 -11.71
C MET A 191 1.95 1.36 -11.85
N ARG A 192 2.52 1.90 -10.77
CA ARG A 192 3.89 2.44 -10.75
C ARG A 192 4.96 1.39 -11.08
N ARG A 193 4.70 0.11 -10.80
CA ARG A 193 5.59 -1.01 -11.16
C ARG A 193 5.33 -1.57 -12.56
N GLY A 194 4.41 -0.97 -13.33
CA GLY A 194 4.07 -1.39 -14.69
C GLY A 194 3.03 -2.51 -14.79
N ASP A 195 2.40 -2.90 -13.67
CA ASP A 195 1.30 -3.87 -13.67
C ASP A 195 -0.04 -3.15 -13.81
N TYR A 196 -0.54 -3.07 -15.05
CA TYR A 196 -1.81 -2.45 -15.42
C TYR A 196 -2.96 -3.45 -15.61
N ALA A 197 -2.67 -4.76 -15.54
CA ALA A 197 -3.61 -5.80 -15.96
C ALA A 197 -4.76 -6.01 -14.97
N LYS A 198 -4.52 -5.74 -13.68
CA LYS A 198 -5.53 -5.92 -12.63
C LYS A 198 -6.22 -4.60 -12.29
N PRO A 199 -7.54 -4.46 -12.55
CA PRO A 199 -8.27 -3.26 -12.21
C PRO A 199 -8.32 -3.03 -10.70
N ILE A 200 -8.41 -1.77 -10.30
CA ILE A 200 -8.68 -1.34 -8.94
C ILE A 200 -10.16 -1.59 -8.66
N PRO A 201 -10.52 -2.34 -7.60
CA PRO A 201 -11.92 -2.55 -7.24
C PRO A 201 -12.63 -1.22 -6.97
N VAL A 202 -13.70 -0.97 -7.71
CA VAL A 202 -14.50 0.25 -7.59
C VAL A 202 -15.45 0.09 -6.41
N GLY A 203 -15.40 1.01 -5.44
CA GLY A 203 -16.22 0.93 -4.24
C GLY A 203 -16.14 2.19 -3.39
N GLY A 204 -17.03 2.29 -2.41
CA GLY A 204 -17.10 3.42 -1.49
C GLY A 204 -18.02 4.57 -1.94
N PRO A 205 -17.88 5.72 -1.25
CA PRO A 205 -18.53 6.99 -1.58
C PRO A 205 -18.32 7.41 -3.04
N PRO A 206 -19.22 8.23 -3.63
CA PRO A 206 -19.18 8.58 -5.04
C PRO A 206 -17.85 9.23 -5.47
N GLU A 207 -17.23 10.04 -4.61
CA GLU A 207 -15.96 10.72 -4.89
C GLU A 207 -14.79 9.74 -5.02
N ILE A 208 -14.75 8.72 -4.14
CA ILE A 208 -13.72 7.67 -4.21
C ILE A 208 -13.99 6.74 -5.38
N ARG A 209 -15.26 6.47 -5.68
CA ARG A 209 -15.68 5.67 -6.83
C ARG A 209 -15.20 6.28 -8.13
N GLN A 210 -15.47 7.58 -8.32
CA GLN A 210 -14.99 8.35 -9.47
C GLN A 210 -13.45 8.28 -9.57
N SER A 211 -12.74 8.48 -8.47
CA SER A 211 -11.27 8.39 -8.44
C SER A 211 -10.76 6.99 -8.86
N CYS A 212 -11.42 5.92 -8.43
CA CYS A 212 -11.09 4.56 -8.84
C CYS A 212 -11.38 4.31 -10.33
N GLU A 213 -12.48 4.85 -10.86
CA GLU A 213 -12.84 4.76 -12.28
C GLU A 213 -11.85 5.52 -13.17
N GLU A 214 -11.49 6.74 -12.79
CA GLU A 214 -10.47 7.55 -13.48
C GLU A 214 -9.10 6.86 -13.45
N ALA A 215 -8.69 6.31 -12.31
CA ALA A 215 -7.45 5.54 -12.19
C ALA A 215 -7.45 4.30 -13.08
N ASN A 216 -8.58 3.59 -13.17
CA ASN A 216 -8.73 2.45 -14.08
C ASN A 216 -8.75 2.86 -15.56
N ALA A 217 -9.34 4.02 -15.90
CA ALA A 217 -9.27 4.57 -17.24
C ALA A 217 -7.82 4.92 -17.63
N LEU A 218 -7.07 5.55 -16.72
CA LEU A 218 -5.65 5.83 -16.90
C LEU A 218 -4.83 4.53 -17.08
N ALA A 219 -5.09 3.51 -16.26
CA ALA A 219 -4.42 2.21 -16.37
C ALA A 219 -4.60 1.58 -17.76
N ARG A 220 -5.83 1.62 -18.31
CA ARG A 220 -6.12 1.12 -19.66
C ARG A 220 -5.38 1.93 -20.74
N THR A 221 -5.32 3.24 -20.61
CA THR A 221 -4.57 4.11 -21.54
C THR A 221 -3.08 3.79 -21.49
N LEU A 222 -2.49 3.67 -20.30
CA LEU A 222 -1.09 3.32 -20.12
C LEU A 222 -0.76 1.93 -20.68
N GLU A 223 -1.64 0.95 -20.46
CA GLU A 223 -1.49 -0.38 -21.03
C GLU A 223 -1.49 -0.35 -22.56
N ARG A 224 -2.44 0.40 -23.15
CA ARG A 224 -2.50 0.58 -24.61
C ARG A 224 -1.24 1.23 -25.15
N LEU A 225 -0.80 2.34 -24.56
CA LEU A 225 0.45 3.02 -24.95
C LEU A 225 1.67 2.11 -24.83
N SER A 226 1.74 1.29 -23.76
CA SER A 226 2.84 0.33 -23.58
C SER A 226 2.84 -0.75 -24.67
N ARG A 227 1.66 -1.27 -25.03
CA ARG A 227 1.51 -2.25 -26.13
C ARG A 227 1.86 -1.63 -27.48
N ASP A 228 1.36 -0.44 -27.76
CA ASP A 228 1.63 0.28 -29.01
C ASP A 228 3.13 0.57 -29.16
N ASN A 229 3.79 1.02 -28.08
CA ASN A 229 5.23 1.26 -28.06
C ASN A 229 6.01 -0.04 -28.35
N ARG A 230 5.64 -1.17 -27.71
CA ARG A 230 6.25 -2.48 -28.01
C ARG A 230 6.07 -2.89 -29.47
N GLN A 231 4.89 -2.67 -30.05
CA GLN A 231 4.66 -2.97 -31.47
C GLN A 231 5.47 -2.07 -32.39
N LEU A 232 5.60 -0.77 -32.09
CA LEU A 232 6.42 0.16 -32.85
C LEU A 232 7.90 -0.23 -32.80
N LEU A 233 8.42 -0.58 -31.62
CA LEU A 233 9.79 -1.06 -31.47
C LEU A 233 10.02 -2.35 -32.27
N HIS A 234 9.09 -3.30 -32.21
CA HIS A 234 9.18 -4.52 -33.01
C HIS A 234 9.22 -4.20 -34.52
N ARG A 235 8.36 -3.29 -35.00
CA ARG A 235 8.35 -2.87 -36.41
C ARG A 235 9.63 -2.14 -36.82
N LEU A 236 10.17 -1.28 -35.96
CA LEU A 236 11.43 -0.59 -36.22
C LEU A 236 12.58 -1.57 -36.35
N VAL A 237 12.65 -2.56 -35.45
CA VAL A 237 13.68 -3.61 -35.52
C VAL A 237 13.53 -4.43 -36.79
N SER A 238 12.30 -4.84 -37.16
CA SER A 238 12.08 -5.62 -38.38
C SER A 238 12.45 -4.83 -39.64
N LEU A 239 12.02 -3.56 -39.74
CA LEU A 239 12.37 -2.68 -40.85
C LEU A 239 13.89 -2.47 -40.95
N GLN A 240 14.57 -2.28 -39.83
CA GLN A 240 16.02 -2.14 -39.83
C GLN A 240 16.74 -3.40 -40.32
N ASP A 241 16.23 -4.59 -39.97
CA ASP A 241 16.81 -5.84 -40.44
C ASP A 241 16.52 -6.09 -41.92
N ASP A 242 15.34 -5.69 -42.43
CA ASP A 242 15.01 -5.75 -43.86
C ASP A 242 15.89 -4.79 -44.68
N GLU A 243 16.03 -3.53 -44.25
CA GLU A 243 16.92 -2.53 -44.88
C GLU A 243 18.37 -3.04 -44.94
N ARG A 244 18.85 -3.67 -43.85
CA ARG A 244 20.19 -4.27 -43.82
C ARG A 244 20.33 -5.44 -44.78
N ARG A 245 19.28 -6.24 -44.97
CA ARG A 245 19.27 -7.34 -45.95
C ARG A 245 19.32 -6.79 -47.37
N ASP A 246 18.57 -5.73 -47.65
CA ASP A 246 18.51 -5.12 -48.97
C ASP A 246 19.82 -4.43 -49.34
N LEU A 247 20.40 -3.64 -48.43
CA LEU A 247 21.73 -3.04 -48.60
C LEU A 247 22.83 -4.10 -48.82
N ALA A 248 22.77 -5.23 -48.10
CA ALA A 248 23.73 -6.31 -48.31
C ALA A 248 23.55 -6.99 -49.69
N ARG A 249 22.32 -7.06 -50.20
CA ARG A 249 22.04 -7.62 -51.53
C ARG A 249 22.55 -6.68 -52.62
N GLU A 250 22.22 -5.39 -52.55
CA GLU A 250 22.70 -4.37 -53.50
C GLU A 250 24.23 -4.31 -53.53
N LEU A 251 24.90 -4.28 -52.37
CA LEU A 251 26.36 -4.29 -52.30
C LEU A 251 26.97 -5.57 -52.88
N HIS A 252 26.32 -6.72 -52.76
CA HIS A 252 26.80 -7.97 -53.34
C HIS A 252 26.63 -7.98 -54.87
N ASP A 253 25.45 -7.60 -55.34
CA ASP A 253 25.06 -7.68 -56.74
C ASP A 253 25.76 -6.60 -57.60
N GLU A 254 26.02 -5.42 -57.05
CA GLU A 254 26.71 -4.35 -57.76
C GLU A 254 28.24 -4.44 -57.66
N LEU A 255 28.79 -4.59 -56.44
CA LEU A 255 30.25 -4.53 -56.26
C LEU A 255 30.95 -5.87 -56.52
N GLY A 256 30.26 -7.00 -56.31
CA GLY A 256 30.82 -8.34 -56.50
C GLY A 256 31.33 -8.57 -57.93
N PRO A 257 30.46 -8.44 -58.96
CA PRO A 257 30.84 -8.60 -60.36
C PRO A 257 31.87 -7.57 -60.84
N LEU A 258 31.75 -6.30 -60.42
CA LEU A 258 32.70 -5.25 -60.79
C LEU A 258 34.11 -5.56 -60.28
N LEU A 259 34.23 -5.97 -59.02
CA LEU A 259 35.54 -6.34 -58.44
C LEU A 259 36.10 -7.61 -59.06
N PHE A 260 35.25 -8.56 -59.43
CA PHE A 260 35.66 -9.75 -60.18
C PHE A 260 36.20 -9.37 -61.56
N GLY A 261 35.52 -8.49 -62.29
CA GLY A 261 35.94 -8.00 -63.61
C GLY A 261 37.27 -7.25 -63.56
N ILE A 262 37.47 -6.34 -62.60
CA ILE A 262 38.74 -5.61 -62.45
C ILE A 262 39.88 -6.58 -62.11
N ARG A 263 39.63 -7.57 -61.23
CA ARG A 263 40.61 -8.62 -60.91
C ARG A 263 41.01 -9.41 -62.16
N ALA A 264 40.03 -9.88 -62.93
CA ALA A 264 40.27 -10.67 -64.14
C ALA A 264 41.06 -9.87 -65.19
N GLY A 265 40.70 -8.61 -65.42
CA GLY A 265 41.42 -7.72 -66.33
C GLY A 265 42.85 -7.43 -65.89
N ALA A 266 43.08 -7.25 -64.58
CA ALA A 266 44.42 -7.03 -64.03
C ALA A 266 45.29 -8.30 -64.12
N ILE A 267 44.73 -9.50 -63.93
CA ILE A 267 45.44 -10.78 -64.17
C ILE A 267 45.83 -10.90 -65.65
N ALA A 268 44.89 -10.66 -66.57
CA ALA A 268 45.15 -10.74 -68.01
C ALA A 268 46.24 -9.75 -68.47
N LEU A 269 46.27 -8.54 -67.91
CA LEU A 269 47.34 -7.55 -68.15
C LEU A 269 48.69 -7.99 -67.58
N LEU A 270 48.70 -8.71 -66.44
CA LEU A 270 49.90 -9.26 -65.85
C LEU A 270 50.48 -10.41 -66.70
N GLU A 271 49.60 -11.27 -67.23
CA GLU A 271 49.95 -12.40 -68.09
C GLU A 271 50.38 -11.99 -69.50
N ALA A 272 49.83 -10.88 -70.02
CA ALA A 272 50.19 -10.34 -71.34
C ALA A 272 51.45 -9.46 -71.35
N ALA A 273 51.99 -9.09 -70.18
CA ALA A 273 53.19 -8.28 -70.09
C ALA A 273 54.45 -9.13 -70.40
N PRO A 274 55.38 -8.65 -71.25
CA PRO A 274 56.63 -9.37 -71.51
C PRO A 274 57.45 -9.52 -70.22
N ASN A 275 58.06 -10.69 -70.02
CA ASN A 275 58.89 -11.06 -68.87
C ASN A 275 60.04 -10.05 -68.60
N ASP A 276 59.74 -8.95 -67.93
CA ASP A 276 60.71 -8.18 -67.15
C ASP A 276 60.48 -8.53 -65.68
N ALA A 277 60.74 -9.81 -65.40
CA ALA A 277 60.56 -10.45 -64.11
C ALA A 277 61.55 -9.88 -63.09
N GLY A 278 61.17 -8.79 -62.42
CA GLY A 278 61.99 -8.26 -61.34
C GLY A 278 61.67 -6.87 -60.81
N ASN A 279 60.75 -6.09 -61.40
CA ASN A 279 60.45 -4.76 -60.87
C ASN A 279 59.30 -4.80 -59.84
N PRO A 280 59.56 -4.65 -58.53
CA PRO A 280 58.52 -4.60 -57.48
C PRO A 280 57.58 -3.38 -57.58
N GLY A 281 57.74 -2.53 -58.61
CA GLY A 281 56.89 -1.38 -58.91
C GLY A 281 55.84 -1.57 -60.01
N ASN A 282 55.54 -2.78 -60.49
CA ASN A 282 54.54 -2.98 -61.55
C ASN A 282 53.15 -2.43 -61.12
N PRO A 283 52.62 -1.39 -61.79
CA PRO A 283 51.33 -0.77 -61.45
C PRO A 283 50.17 -1.78 -61.45
N THR A 284 50.22 -2.78 -62.32
CA THR A 284 49.19 -3.83 -62.44
C THR A 284 49.14 -4.72 -61.20
N GLN A 285 50.28 -5.00 -60.57
CA GLN A 285 50.35 -5.77 -59.34
C GLN A 285 49.83 -4.97 -58.13
N GLN A 286 50.06 -3.65 -58.10
CA GLN A 286 49.45 -2.75 -57.11
C GLN A 286 47.92 -2.64 -57.28
N VAL A 287 47.42 -2.62 -58.52
CA VAL A 287 45.98 -2.68 -58.80
C VAL A 287 45.39 -4.00 -58.30
N LEU A 288 46.07 -5.13 -58.54
CA LEU A 288 45.62 -6.44 -58.04
C LEU A 288 45.50 -6.48 -56.52
N LEU A 289 46.54 -6.02 -55.82
CA LEU A 289 46.54 -5.93 -54.35
C LEU A 289 45.44 -4.99 -53.83
N SER A 290 45.19 -3.89 -54.53
CA SER A 290 44.12 -2.95 -54.18
C SER A 290 42.73 -3.55 -54.36
N VAL A 291 42.50 -4.33 -55.44
CA VAL A 291 41.24 -5.04 -55.68
C VAL A 291 41.02 -6.14 -54.65
N GLU A 292 42.06 -6.89 -54.29
CA GLU A 292 41.96 -7.89 -53.22
C GLU A 292 41.62 -7.25 -51.87
N ALA A 293 42.27 -6.14 -51.54
CA ALA A 293 41.95 -5.37 -50.33
C ALA A 293 40.51 -4.86 -50.35
N LEU A 294 40.00 -4.38 -51.50
CA LEU A 294 38.63 -3.92 -51.63
C LEU A 294 37.61 -5.06 -51.56
N GLN A 295 37.89 -6.22 -52.18
CA GLN A 295 37.07 -7.43 -52.06
C GLN A 295 36.98 -7.89 -50.61
N GLN A 296 38.10 -7.85 -49.88
CA GLN A 296 38.14 -8.22 -48.48
C GLN A 296 37.37 -7.20 -47.61
N ALA A 297 37.49 -5.90 -47.91
CA ALA A 297 36.72 -4.86 -47.24
C ALA A 297 35.21 -4.98 -47.51
N ASN A 298 34.80 -5.26 -48.76
CA ASN A 298 33.41 -5.46 -49.13
C ASN A 298 32.82 -6.69 -48.41
N ARG A 299 33.53 -7.83 -48.39
CA ARG A 299 33.11 -9.01 -47.60
C ARG A 299 32.92 -8.67 -46.12
N ARG A 300 33.86 -7.93 -45.50
CA ARG A 300 33.73 -7.49 -44.11
C ARG A 300 32.52 -6.58 -43.87
N ILE A 301 32.13 -5.75 -44.83
CA ILE A 301 30.95 -4.87 -44.75
C ILE A 301 29.68 -5.72 -44.89
N LEU A 302 29.63 -6.61 -45.88
CA LEU A 302 28.53 -7.55 -46.09
C LEU A 302 28.31 -8.43 -44.85
N ASP A 303 29.36 -9.03 -44.29
CA ASP A 303 29.30 -9.86 -43.07
C ASP A 303 28.77 -9.08 -41.84
N ARG A 304 28.95 -7.74 -41.80
CA ARG A 304 28.43 -6.87 -40.74
C ARG A 304 26.96 -6.48 -40.95
N LEU A 305 26.56 -6.24 -42.20
CA LEU A 305 25.19 -5.85 -42.55
C LEU A 305 24.25 -7.06 -42.51
N ARG A 306 24.72 -8.19 -43.05
CA ARG A 306 24.03 -9.46 -43.09
C ARG A 306 25.02 -10.54 -42.65
N PRO A 307 24.86 -11.13 -41.45
CA PRO A 307 25.50 -12.40 -41.16
C PRO A 307 24.89 -13.43 -42.10
N LEU A 308 25.55 -13.65 -43.24
CA LEU A 308 25.06 -14.42 -44.40
C LEU A 308 24.99 -15.93 -44.16
N TYR A 309 24.93 -16.36 -42.91
CA TYR A 309 25.24 -17.74 -42.55
C TYR A 309 24.12 -18.44 -41.79
N ILE A 310 23.15 -17.73 -41.20
CA ILE A 310 22.16 -18.39 -40.34
C ILE A 310 21.11 -19.16 -41.16
N SER A 311 20.60 -18.55 -42.23
CA SER A 311 19.57 -19.19 -43.08
C SER A 311 20.12 -20.27 -44.01
N ASP A 312 21.42 -20.25 -44.35
CA ASP A 312 22.02 -21.20 -45.30
C ASP A 312 22.92 -22.26 -44.62
N LEU A 313 23.52 -21.97 -43.46
CA LEU A 313 24.43 -22.88 -42.75
C LEU A 313 23.91 -23.34 -41.37
N GLY A 314 22.81 -22.76 -40.88
CA GLY A 314 22.30 -23.00 -39.54
C GLY A 314 22.97 -22.13 -38.47
N LEU A 315 22.28 -21.94 -37.34
CA LEU A 315 22.72 -21.11 -36.23
C LEU A 315 24.02 -21.62 -35.60
N ARG A 316 24.17 -22.95 -35.43
CA ARG A 316 25.34 -23.53 -34.77
C ARG A 316 26.59 -23.29 -35.60
N THR A 317 26.54 -23.57 -36.90
CA THR A 317 27.65 -23.37 -37.83
C THR A 317 28.06 -21.90 -37.91
N SER A 318 27.06 -21.01 -37.90
CA SER A 318 27.29 -19.56 -37.87
C SER A 318 28.04 -19.13 -36.60
N VAL A 319 27.60 -19.62 -35.43
CA VAL A 319 28.28 -19.34 -34.16
C VAL A 319 29.68 -19.94 -34.13
N GLN A 320 29.88 -21.18 -34.62
CA GLN A 320 31.22 -21.78 -34.71
C GLN A 320 32.18 -20.95 -35.55
N THR A 321 31.72 -20.44 -36.70
CA THR A 321 32.51 -19.56 -37.58
C THR A 321 32.89 -18.27 -36.85
N LEU A 322 31.95 -17.69 -36.10
CA LEU A 322 32.18 -16.51 -35.29
C LEU A 322 33.22 -16.76 -34.19
N LEU A 323 33.16 -17.90 -33.49
CA LEU A 323 34.16 -18.30 -32.49
C LEU A 323 35.54 -18.54 -33.11
N GLN A 324 35.62 -19.15 -34.29
CA GLN A 324 36.88 -19.34 -35.01
C GLN A 324 37.52 -18.01 -35.41
N ASN A 325 36.71 -17.06 -35.88
CA ASN A 325 37.18 -15.72 -36.23
C ASN A 325 37.66 -14.95 -34.99
N PHE A 326 36.97 -15.09 -33.86
CA PHE A 326 37.40 -14.52 -32.59
C PHE A 326 38.79 -15.07 -32.18
N ARG A 327 39.00 -16.39 -32.24
CA ARG A 327 40.30 -17.01 -31.92
C ARG A 327 41.44 -16.48 -32.80
N LYS A 328 41.17 -16.18 -34.08
CA LYS A 328 42.16 -15.58 -34.98
C LYS A 328 42.48 -14.12 -34.61
N GLN A 329 41.50 -13.36 -34.12
CA GLN A 329 41.67 -11.96 -33.76
C GLN A 329 42.30 -11.76 -32.38
N ALA A 330 42.01 -12.66 -31.43
CA ALA A 330 42.50 -12.60 -30.05
C ALA A 330 43.10 -13.96 -29.64
N PRO A 331 44.27 -14.35 -30.18
CA PRO A 331 44.91 -15.64 -29.87
C PRO A 331 45.35 -15.77 -28.42
N ASN A 332 45.40 -14.66 -27.68
CA ASN A 332 45.79 -14.56 -26.27
C ASN A 332 44.62 -14.74 -25.29
N ILE A 333 43.38 -14.95 -25.77
CA ILE A 333 42.21 -15.23 -24.92
C ILE A 333 41.82 -16.69 -25.09
N GLU A 334 41.77 -17.45 -24.00
CA GLU A 334 41.31 -18.84 -24.03
C GLU A 334 39.79 -18.90 -24.23
N LEU A 335 39.35 -19.29 -25.43
CA LEU A 335 37.93 -19.38 -25.78
C LEU A 335 37.43 -20.84 -25.84
N THR A 336 36.55 -21.18 -24.92
CA THR A 336 35.83 -22.47 -24.88
C THR A 336 34.36 -22.29 -25.28
N ALA A 337 33.74 -23.33 -25.83
CA ALA A 337 32.32 -23.26 -26.20
C ALA A 337 31.61 -24.61 -26.12
N THR A 338 30.35 -24.57 -25.66
CA THR A 338 29.43 -25.70 -25.57
C THR A 338 28.17 -25.35 -26.34
N LEU A 339 28.04 -25.91 -27.55
CA LEU A 339 26.93 -25.61 -28.46
C LEU A 339 26.10 -26.87 -28.70
N ASP A 340 24.83 -26.81 -28.34
CA ASP A 340 23.86 -27.88 -28.55
C ASP A 340 23.62 -28.13 -30.06
N PRO A 341 23.65 -29.39 -30.55
CA PRO A 341 23.33 -29.71 -31.93
C PRO A 341 21.96 -29.23 -32.40
N VAL A 342 20.98 -29.11 -31.50
CA VAL A 342 19.60 -28.69 -31.83
C VAL A 342 19.52 -27.24 -32.32
N LEU A 343 20.58 -26.44 -32.09
CA LEU A 343 20.63 -25.04 -32.53
C LEU A 343 20.40 -24.85 -34.03
N ASP A 344 20.80 -25.81 -34.87
CA ASP A 344 20.62 -25.70 -36.32
C ASP A 344 19.15 -25.81 -36.77
N GLN A 345 18.25 -26.27 -35.90
CA GLN A 345 16.80 -26.30 -36.14
C GLN A 345 16.10 -24.98 -35.79
N ILE A 346 16.82 -24.03 -35.19
CA ILE A 346 16.28 -22.72 -34.83
C ILE A 346 16.49 -21.77 -36.00
N GLU A 347 15.39 -21.32 -36.60
CA GLU A 347 15.39 -20.40 -37.73
C GLU A 347 14.77 -19.03 -37.39
N GLY A 348 14.84 -18.11 -38.35
CA GLY A 348 14.10 -16.84 -38.28
C GLY A 348 14.63 -15.84 -37.23
N PRO A 349 13.75 -14.98 -36.68
CA PRO A 349 14.13 -13.91 -35.76
C PRO A 349 14.88 -14.37 -34.48
N PRO A 350 14.51 -15.50 -33.83
CA PRO A 350 15.26 -15.99 -32.65
C PRO A 350 16.71 -16.32 -32.97
N ALA A 351 16.97 -17.00 -34.08
CA ALA A 351 18.32 -17.37 -34.50
C ALA A 351 19.19 -16.14 -34.76
N GLN A 352 18.65 -15.15 -35.48
CA GLN A 352 19.34 -13.88 -35.76
C GLN A 352 19.64 -13.09 -34.49
N THR A 353 18.69 -13.08 -33.54
CA THR A 353 18.85 -12.38 -32.26
C THR A 353 19.94 -13.01 -31.43
N VAL A 354 19.95 -14.34 -31.29
CA VAL A 354 21.01 -15.07 -30.56
C VAL A 354 22.38 -14.85 -31.18
N TYR A 355 22.49 -14.97 -32.49
CA TYR A 355 23.76 -14.72 -33.18
C TYR A 355 24.29 -13.32 -32.88
N ARG A 356 23.43 -12.29 -32.96
CA ARG A 356 23.83 -10.91 -32.62
C ARG A 356 24.20 -10.75 -31.15
N VAL A 357 23.50 -11.42 -30.22
CA VAL A 357 23.84 -11.37 -28.80
C VAL A 357 25.24 -11.96 -28.57
N ILE A 358 25.54 -13.12 -29.14
CA ILE A 358 26.86 -13.76 -29.03
C ILE A 358 27.93 -12.87 -29.69
N GLN A 359 27.65 -12.34 -30.88
CA GLN A 359 28.57 -11.46 -31.60
C GLN A 359 28.93 -10.21 -30.80
N GLU A 360 27.92 -9.50 -30.28
CA GLU A 360 28.12 -8.27 -29.52
C GLU A 360 28.79 -8.57 -28.17
N ALA A 361 28.43 -9.67 -27.50
CA ALA A 361 29.08 -10.11 -26.28
C ALA A 361 30.57 -10.39 -26.50
N LEU A 362 30.94 -11.16 -27.52
CA LEU A 362 32.35 -11.40 -27.85
C LEU A 362 33.07 -10.12 -28.28
N THR A 363 32.40 -9.22 -29.01
CA THR A 363 32.98 -7.92 -29.37
C THR A 363 33.28 -7.09 -28.12
N ASN A 364 32.40 -7.13 -27.11
CA ASN A 364 32.63 -6.48 -25.83
C ASN A 364 33.79 -7.11 -25.06
N VAL A 365 33.92 -8.44 -25.07
CA VAL A 365 35.09 -9.13 -24.48
C VAL A 365 36.38 -8.62 -25.12
N LEU A 366 36.43 -8.58 -26.46
CA LEU A 366 37.61 -8.18 -27.21
C LEU A 366 37.99 -6.71 -27.01
N ARG A 367 37.01 -5.81 -26.91
CA ARG A 367 37.24 -4.36 -26.84
C ARG A 367 37.34 -3.80 -25.43
N HIS A 368 36.68 -4.43 -24.46
CA HIS A 368 36.42 -3.80 -23.15
C HIS A 368 36.86 -4.66 -21.97
N ALA A 369 36.79 -5.99 -22.06
CA ALA A 369 36.93 -6.83 -20.87
C ALA A 369 38.37 -6.99 -20.36
N ARG A 370 39.40 -6.87 -21.22
CA ARG A 370 40.78 -7.27 -20.89
C ARG A 370 40.86 -8.68 -20.28
N ALA A 371 40.00 -9.57 -20.76
CA ALA A 371 39.85 -10.94 -20.28
C ALA A 371 41.04 -11.82 -20.72
N SER A 372 41.32 -12.85 -19.94
CA SER A 372 42.24 -13.95 -20.29
C SER A 372 41.49 -15.20 -20.73
N SER A 373 40.24 -15.37 -20.30
CA SER A 373 39.37 -16.50 -20.67
C SER A 373 37.94 -16.08 -20.97
N ALA A 374 37.31 -16.76 -21.93
CA ALA A 374 35.90 -16.60 -22.25
C ALA A 374 35.23 -17.96 -22.54
N HIS A 375 33.97 -18.09 -22.15
CA HIS A 375 33.15 -19.28 -22.39
C HIS A 375 31.84 -18.90 -23.08
N VAL A 376 31.42 -19.68 -24.07
CA VAL A 376 30.13 -19.52 -24.74
C VAL A 376 29.33 -20.82 -24.64
N GLN A 377 28.17 -20.76 -24.00
CA GLN A 377 27.23 -21.85 -23.92
C GLN A 377 25.92 -21.49 -24.62
N ALA A 378 25.41 -22.39 -25.46
CA ALA A 378 24.14 -22.26 -26.12
C ALA A 378 23.40 -23.61 -26.11
N THR A 379 22.24 -23.64 -25.47
CA THR A 379 21.46 -24.87 -25.22
C THR A 379 19.98 -24.63 -25.45
N VAL A 380 19.25 -25.65 -25.91
CA VAL A 380 17.80 -25.61 -26.03
C VAL A 380 17.20 -26.51 -24.96
N ASP A 381 16.41 -25.94 -24.04
CA ASP A 381 15.75 -26.71 -22.98
C ASP A 381 14.32 -26.18 -22.73
N GLY A 382 13.36 -27.10 -22.60
CA GLY A 382 11.97 -26.80 -22.27
C GLY A 382 11.27 -25.79 -23.20
N GLY A 383 11.58 -25.80 -24.50
CA GLY A 383 11.02 -24.84 -25.46
C GLY A 383 11.62 -23.43 -25.36
N ALA A 384 12.81 -23.30 -24.76
CA ALA A 384 13.54 -22.05 -24.69
C ALA A 384 15.00 -22.23 -25.12
N LEU A 385 15.47 -21.28 -25.93
CA LEU A 385 16.88 -21.15 -26.29
C LEU A 385 17.58 -20.31 -25.21
N ALA A 386 18.50 -20.94 -24.49
CA ALA A 386 19.28 -20.34 -23.42
C ALA A 386 20.73 -20.16 -23.85
N ILE A 387 21.24 -18.94 -23.72
CA ILE A 387 22.61 -18.56 -24.07
C ILE A 387 23.28 -17.96 -22.84
N GLU A 388 24.49 -18.41 -22.55
CA GLU A 388 25.36 -17.83 -21.54
C GLU A 388 26.73 -17.55 -22.15
N ILE A 389 27.18 -16.30 -22.08
CA ILE A 389 28.56 -15.92 -22.39
C ILE A 389 29.19 -15.45 -21.09
N SER A 390 30.37 -15.98 -20.74
CA SER A 390 31.13 -15.52 -19.58
C SER A 390 32.57 -15.16 -19.89
N ASP A 391 33.11 -14.18 -19.18
CA ASP A 391 34.51 -13.77 -19.25
C ASP A 391 35.07 -13.44 -17.86
N ASP A 392 36.39 -13.54 -17.69
CA ASP A 392 37.12 -13.16 -16.46
C ASP A 392 37.66 -11.72 -16.47
N GLY A 393 37.08 -10.86 -17.30
CA GLY A 393 37.54 -9.49 -17.48
C GLY A 393 37.16 -8.55 -16.33
N CYS A 394 37.50 -7.27 -16.51
CA CYS A 394 37.28 -6.20 -15.54
C CYS A 394 35.79 -5.83 -15.31
N GLY A 395 34.87 -6.40 -16.09
CA GLY A 395 33.42 -6.21 -15.92
C GLY A 395 32.89 -4.93 -16.54
N PHE A 396 31.74 -4.48 -16.03
CA PHE A 396 31.04 -3.29 -16.50
C PHE A 396 30.92 -2.25 -15.38
N PRO A 397 30.95 -0.94 -15.69
CA PRO A 397 30.83 0.12 -14.70
C PRO A 397 29.50 0.02 -13.94
N ALA A 398 29.53 0.34 -12.64
CA ALA A 398 28.37 0.22 -11.73
C ALA A 398 27.23 1.20 -12.05
N GLU A 399 27.54 2.26 -12.80
CA GLU A 399 26.54 3.21 -13.30
C GLU A 399 25.88 2.62 -14.55
N ASN A 400 24.54 2.56 -14.56
CA ASN A 400 23.65 1.97 -15.59
C ASN A 400 23.76 2.60 -17.00
N VAL A 401 24.92 3.10 -17.41
CA VAL A 401 25.20 3.58 -18.76
C VAL A 401 25.41 2.37 -19.65
N PHE A 402 24.29 1.74 -20.03
CA PHE A 402 24.29 0.73 -21.08
C PHE A 402 24.72 1.39 -22.38
N GLY A 403 25.90 0.99 -22.90
CA GLY A 403 26.35 1.42 -24.22
C GLY A 403 25.37 0.98 -25.30
N ARG A 404 25.40 1.64 -26.48
CA ARG A 404 24.47 1.37 -27.60
C ARG A 404 24.33 -0.12 -27.96
N GLY A 405 25.40 -0.90 -27.80
CA GLY A 405 25.41 -2.35 -28.03
C GLY A 405 24.51 -3.14 -27.07
N LEU A 406 24.60 -2.86 -25.77
CA LEU A 406 23.80 -3.56 -24.75
C LEU A 406 22.33 -3.17 -24.81
N THR A 407 22.04 -1.89 -25.06
CA THR A 407 20.68 -1.38 -25.29
C THR A 407 20.03 -2.08 -26.48
N GLY A 408 20.74 -2.16 -27.61
CA GLY A 408 20.24 -2.86 -28.79
C GLY A 408 20.04 -4.37 -28.57
N MET A 409 20.90 -5.04 -27.79
CA MET A 409 20.67 -6.44 -27.41
C MET A 409 19.40 -6.58 -26.55
N HIS A 410 19.21 -5.71 -25.57
CA HIS A 410 18.07 -5.76 -24.66
C HIS A 410 16.74 -5.53 -25.40
N GLU A 411 16.71 -4.58 -26.32
CA GLU A 411 15.55 -4.28 -27.17
C GLU A 411 15.18 -5.47 -28.07
N ARG A 412 16.17 -6.07 -28.76
CA ARG A 412 15.95 -7.24 -29.63
C ARG A 412 15.42 -8.45 -28.86
N VAL A 413 16.02 -8.74 -27.71
CA VAL A 413 15.59 -9.87 -26.88
C VAL A 413 14.18 -9.66 -26.34
N ARG A 414 13.85 -8.44 -25.90
CA ARG A 414 12.49 -8.10 -25.46
C ARG A 414 11.45 -8.16 -26.59
N ALA A 415 11.83 -7.80 -27.81
CA ALA A 415 10.93 -7.85 -28.96
C ALA A 415 10.43 -9.29 -29.22
N LEU A 416 11.22 -10.30 -28.87
CA LEU A 416 10.88 -11.72 -28.98
C LEU A 416 10.37 -12.34 -27.68
N SER A 417 9.87 -11.52 -26.75
CA SER A 417 9.38 -11.97 -25.42
C SER A 417 10.43 -12.73 -24.59
N GLY A 418 11.71 -12.49 -24.85
CA GLY A 418 12.81 -13.07 -24.10
C GLY A 418 13.31 -12.19 -22.96
N SER A 419 14.30 -12.71 -22.23
CA SER A 419 14.99 -12.01 -21.15
C SER A 419 16.49 -11.96 -21.40
N LEU A 420 17.08 -10.78 -21.24
CA LEU A 420 18.53 -10.57 -21.24
C LEU A 420 18.95 -10.03 -19.88
N SER A 421 19.93 -10.66 -19.25
CA SER A 421 20.55 -10.19 -18.01
C SER A 421 22.06 -10.16 -18.16
N VAL A 422 22.66 -9.07 -17.72
CA VAL A 422 24.11 -8.94 -17.57
C VAL A 422 24.40 -8.81 -16.09
N LEU A 423 25.27 -9.67 -15.57
CA LEU A 423 25.59 -9.72 -14.16
C LEU A 423 27.07 -10.04 -13.97
N ARG A 424 27.62 -9.66 -12.82
CA ARG A 424 28.95 -10.04 -12.39
C ARG A 424 28.82 -10.94 -11.17
N ALA A 425 29.44 -12.11 -11.21
CA ALA A 425 29.45 -13.09 -10.12
C ALA A 425 30.80 -13.82 -10.13
N ASP A 426 31.35 -14.14 -8.97
CA ASP A 426 32.62 -14.89 -8.83
C ASP A 426 33.76 -14.34 -9.70
N GLU A 427 33.90 -13.00 -9.70
CA GLU A 427 34.85 -12.23 -10.54
C GLU A 427 34.70 -12.38 -12.06
N ARG A 428 33.64 -13.05 -12.52
CA ARG A 428 33.31 -13.21 -13.94
C ARG A 428 32.13 -12.35 -14.33
N THR A 429 32.14 -11.89 -15.56
CA THR A 429 31.01 -11.21 -16.19
C THR A 429 30.19 -12.24 -16.95
N TYR A 430 28.88 -12.20 -16.81
CA TYR A 430 27.95 -13.09 -17.49
C TYR A 430 26.94 -12.29 -18.30
N VAL A 431 26.76 -12.67 -19.55
CA VAL A 431 25.66 -12.23 -20.42
C VAL A 431 24.76 -13.45 -20.64
N ARG A 432 23.57 -13.41 -20.04
CA ARG A 432 22.57 -14.48 -20.15
C ARG A 432 21.38 -14.01 -20.97
N CYS A 433 21.03 -14.76 -22.00
CA CYS A 433 19.87 -14.52 -22.85
C CYS A 433 18.97 -15.76 -22.86
N ARG A 434 17.67 -15.56 -22.75
CA ARG A 434 16.67 -16.61 -22.90
C ARG A 434 15.59 -16.16 -23.86
N LEU A 435 15.35 -16.94 -24.92
CA LEU A 435 14.31 -16.70 -25.92
C LEU A 435 13.33 -17.89 -25.94
N PRO A 436 12.01 -17.67 -26.00
CA PRO A 436 11.07 -18.74 -26.31
C PRO A 436 11.29 -19.21 -27.75
N VAL A 437 11.33 -20.52 -27.97
CA VAL A 437 11.46 -21.13 -29.30
C VAL A 437 10.46 -22.28 -29.42
N GLU A 438 9.64 -22.27 -30.46
CA GLU A 438 8.90 -23.48 -30.84
C GLU A 438 9.85 -24.39 -31.61
N PRO A 439 10.11 -25.63 -31.16
CA PRO A 439 10.85 -26.58 -31.98
C PRO A 439 10.08 -26.80 -33.28
N ALA A 440 10.79 -26.77 -34.41
CA ALA A 440 10.20 -27.04 -35.72
C ALA A 440 9.48 -28.40 -35.67
N ARG A 441 8.18 -28.41 -35.98
CA ARG A 441 7.41 -29.66 -36.14
C ARG A 441 8.10 -30.54 -37.17
N ASP A 442 8.44 -31.77 -36.79
CA ASP A 442 8.84 -32.82 -37.72
C ASP A 442 7.84 -32.88 -38.88
N ALA A 443 8.30 -32.60 -40.10
CA ALA A 443 7.52 -32.86 -41.30
C ALA A 443 7.29 -34.38 -41.39
N PRO A 444 6.05 -34.86 -41.60
CA PRO A 444 5.80 -36.28 -41.72
C PRO A 444 6.55 -36.82 -42.93
N ALA A 445 7.36 -37.85 -42.70
CA ALA A 445 8.02 -38.61 -43.76
C ALA A 445 6.95 -39.10 -44.74
N SER A 446 6.98 -38.58 -45.96
CA SER A 446 6.24 -39.11 -47.09
C SER A 446 6.73 -40.52 -47.37
N GLY A 447 5.94 -41.52 -46.97
CA GLY A 447 6.08 -42.91 -47.34
C GLY A 447 5.57 -43.22 -48.74
#